data_AF-A0AAJ5YWL4-F1
#
_entry.id   AF-A0AAJ5YWL4-F1
#
_cell.length_a   1.000
_cell.length_b   1.000
_cell.length_c   1.000
_cell.angle_alpha   90.00
_cell.angle_beta   90.00
_cell.angle_gamma   90.00
#
_symmetry.space_group_name_H-M   'P 1'
#
loop_
_entity.id
_entity.type
_entity.pdbx_description
1 polymer ?
#
loop_
_entity_poly.entity_id
_entity_poly.type
_entity_poly.pdbx_seq_one_letter_code
_entity_poly.pdbx_strand_id
1 'polypeptide(L)'
;MACWKDILDVQGSIEGTSWVLSSAKSQNGIAQLTSDDVETLWQSDGTQPHTVTIHFPRRTAVTHVSIYLDILRDDSYTPTRILVKAGTHPYDVMDVRYRYVHLSDIGREFQEPQGWYHFVLSTTHEHVLEEDDALEYRRSEKLGAIEVFVLQICVLGNHLNGKDTHIRCLKVFGPPTPGLQRQNMTQSVSQCTMAKRLVKQGMQTEAFHRQVERVGYHRAVTQLERIMQQSSQNMPDQAPRPAQSSVERSLMSLSQTLR
;
A
#
# COMPACT_ATOMS: atom_id res chain seq x y z
N MET A 1 0.08 -12.46 3.41
CA MET A 1 -0.98 -11.63 2.82
C MET A 1 -1.73 -10.93 3.95
N ALA A 2 -1.49 -9.63 4.16
CA ALA A 2 -2.20 -8.88 5.19
C ALA A 2 -3.62 -8.55 4.70
N CYS A 3 -4.60 -8.66 5.60
CA CYS A 3 -6.02 -8.43 5.33
C CYS A 3 -6.26 -6.92 5.24
N TRP A 4 -6.49 -6.39 4.03
CA TRP A 4 -6.71 -4.97 3.76
C TRP A 4 -8.20 -4.57 3.81
N LYS A 5 -9.08 -5.42 4.38
CA LYS A 5 -10.54 -5.24 4.32
C LYS A 5 -11.12 -4.15 5.22
N ASP A 6 -10.33 -3.57 6.12
CA ASP A 6 -10.84 -2.62 7.13
C ASP A 6 -10.39 -1.17 6.93
N ILE A 7 -9.87 -0.83 5.74
CA ILE A 7 -9.48 0.54 5.43
C ILE A 7 -10.68 1.24 4.79
N LEU A 8 -11.18 2.28 5.45
CA LEU A 8 -12.24 3.15 4.95
C LEU A 8 -11.80 3.74 3.60
N ASP A 9 -12.33 3.14 2.54
CA ASP A 9 -12.34 3.74 1.22
C ASP A 9 -13.31 4.93 1.28
N VAL A 10 -12.77 6.14 1.27
CA VAL A 10 -13.59 7.37 1.23
C VAL A 10 -14.25 7.50 -0.15
N GLN A 11 -13.83 6.69 -1.14
CA GLN A 11 -14.52 6.63 -2.42
C GLN A 11 -15.93 6.08 -2.27
N GLY A 12 -16.90 6.92 -2.61
CA GLY A 12 -18.32 6.54 -2.62
C GLY A 12 -18.98 6.43 -1.25
N SER A 13 -18.23 6.39 -0.15
CA SER A 13 -18.81 6.33 1.20
C SER A 13 -19.46 7.66 1.63
N ILE A 14 -18.93 8.79 1.14
CA ILE A 14 -19.49 10.11 1.43
C ILE A 14 -20.48 10.49 0.33
N GLU A 15 -21.76 10.30 0.62
CA GLU A 15 -22.87 10.78 -0.20
C GLU A 15 -22.70 12.27 -0.53
N GLY A 16 -22.84 12.61 -1.81
CA GLY A 16 -22.63 13.97 -2.34
C GLY A 16 -21.19 14.26 -2.81
N THR A 17 -20.27 13.30 -2.72
CA THR A 17 -18.93 13.45 -3.31
C THR A 17 -19.00 13.42 -4.83
N SER A 18 -18.39 14.38 -5.50
CA SER A 18 -18.34 14.45 -6.97
C SER A 18 -16.91 14.40 -7.50
N TRP A 19 -16.74 13.73 -8.64
CA TRP A 19 -15.46 13.53 -9.31
C TRP A 19 -15.49 14.22 -10.67
N VAL A 20 -14.39 14.88 -11.02
CA VAL A 20 -14.22 15.58 -12.31
C VAL A 20 -12.86 15.20 -12.88
N LEU A 21 -12.84 14.77 -14.14
CA LEU A 21 -11.62 14.49 -14.89
C LEU A 21 -11.36 15.65 -15.85
N SER A 22 -10.09 16.03 -16.01
CA SER A 22 -9.68 16.97 -17.08
C SER A 22 -10.14 16.54 -18.47
N SER A 23 -10.01 15.24 -18.77
CA SER A 23 -10.43 14.60 -20.01
C SER A 23 -10.59 13.10 -19.76
N ALA A 24 -11.36 12.43 -20.62
CA ALA A 24 -11.46 10.98 -20.60
C ALA A 24 -11.81 10.47 -21.99
N LYS A 25 -11.17 9.38 -22.41
CA LYS A 25 -11.58 8.61 -23.58
C LYS A 25 -12.93 7.92 -23.29
N SER A 26 -13.74 7.73 -24.32
CA SER A 26 -15.03 7.03 -24.20
C SER A 26 -14.85 5.68 -23.49
N GLN A 27 -15.71 5.40 -22.51
CA GLN A 27 -15.71 4.19 -21.66
C GLN A 27 -14.49 4.01 -20.72
N ASN A 28 -13.55 4.95 -20.67
CA ASN A 28 -12.39 4.91 -19.78
C ASN A 28 -12.40 6.14 -18.87
N GLY A 29 -13.42 6.27 -18.01
CA GLY A 29 -13.67 7.45 -17.19
C GLY A 29 -13.69 7.18 -15.69
N ILE A 30 -14.49 7.96 -14.95
CA ILE A 30 -14.55 7.91 -13.48
C ILE A 30 -14.95 6.52 -12.99
N ALA A 31 -15.91 5.86 -13.65
CA ALA A 31 -16.40 4.54 -13.24
C ALA A 31 -15.29 3.49 -13.19
N GLN A 32 -14.36 3.55 -14.15
CA GLN A 32 -13.19 2.68 -14.20
C GLN A 32 -12.12 3.11 -13.20
N LEU A 33 -11.88 4.42 -13.07
CA LEU A 33 -10.90 4.97 -12.11
C LEU A 33 -11.17 4.56 -10.66
N THR A 34 -12.44 4.47 -10.28
CA THR A 34 -12.88 4.13 -8.91
C THR A 34 -13.28 2.67 -8.76
N SER A 35 -13.08 1.84 -9.79
CA SER A 35 -13.36 0.41 -9.74
C SER A 35 -12.27 -0.33 -8.97
N ASP A 36 -12.64 -1.42 -8.28
CA ASP A 36 -11.67 -2.36 -7.72
C ASP A 36 -11.06 -3.28 -8.80
N ASP A 37 -11.62 -3.29 -10.01
CA ASP A 37 -11.12 -4.07 -11.14
C ASP A 37 -9.98 -3.35 -11.86
N VAL A 38 -8.75 -3.77 -11.56
CA VAL A 38 -7.50 -3.26 -12.15
C VAL A 38 -7.33 -3.58 -13.65
N GLU A 39 -8.21 -4.39 -14.23
CA GLU A 39 -8.26 -4.60 -15.68
C GLU A 39 -8.87 -3.39 -16.40
N THR A 40 -9.72 -2.63 -15.71
CA THR A 40 -10.28 -1.37 -16.21
C THR A 40 -9.41 -0.18 -15.82
N LEU A 41 -9.54 0.94 -16.55
CA LEU A 41 -8.74 2.14 -16.29
C LEU A 41 -9.43 3.42 -16.74
N TRP A 42 -9.05 4.54 -16.11
CA TRP A 42 -9.19 5.86 -16.72
C TRP A 42 -8.08 6.07 -17.73
N GLN A 43 -8.45 6.56 -18.91
CA GLN A 43 -7.53 7.04 -19.92
C GLN A 43 -7.83 8.51 -20.23
N SER A 44 -6.85 9.39 -20.02
CA SER A 44 -7.00 10.79 -20.43
C SER A 44 -6.98 10.93 -21.97
N ASP A 45 -7.50 12.04 -22.46
CA ASP A 45 -7.52 12.38 -23.89
C ASP A 45 -7.45 13.90 -24.05
N GLY A 46 -6.30 14.49 -23.73
CA GLY A 46 -6.17 15.93 -23.58
C GLY A 46 -4.74 16.42 -23.46
N THR A 47 -4.59 17.70 -23.11
CA THR A 47 -3.28 18.30 -22.84
C THR A 47 -2.90 18.15 -21.39
N GLN A 48 -1.62 17.90 -21.11
CA GLN A 48 -1.10 17.90 -19.74
C GLN A 48 -1.21 19.29 -19.10
N PRO A 49 -1.37 19.38 -17.77
CA PRO A 49 -1.46 18.25 -16.82
C PRO A 49 -2.84 17.57 -16.84
N HIS A 50 -2.87 16.24 -16.69
CA HIS A 50 -4.12 15.49 -16.56
C HIS A 50 -4.56 15.49 -15.10
N THR A 51 -5.79 15.90 -14.83
CA THR A 51 -6.28 16.04 -13.45
C THR A 51 -7.47 15.14 -13.13
N VAL A 52 -7.49 14.66 -11.88
CA VAL A 52 -8.64 14.09 -11.18
C VAL A 52 -8.96 15.03 -10.02
N THR A 53 -10.12 15.67 -10.04
CA THR A 53 -10.58 16.57 -8.98
C THR A 53 -11.75 15.94 -8.24
N ILE A 54 -11.67 15.95 -6.91
CA ILE A 54 -12.65 15.36 -6.00
C ILE A 54 -13.20 16.48 -5.12
N HIS A 55 -14.51 16.66 -5.14
CA HIS A 55 -15.20 17.61 -4.29
C HIS A 55 -15.96 16.85 -3.21
N PHE A 56 -15.64 17.16 -1.96
CA PHE A 56 -16.36 16.65 -0.81
C PHE A 56 -17.46 17.64 -0.42
N PRO A 57 -18.67 17.15 -0.11
CA PRO A 57 -19.80 18.01 0.28
C PRO A 57 -19.67 18.57 1.70
N ARG A 58 -18.68 18.09 2.46
CA ARG A 58 -18.35 18.52 3.81
C ARG A 58 -16.84 18.47 4.02
N ARG A 59 -16.37 19.16 5.05
CA ARG A 59 -14.98 19.09 5.50
C ARG A 59 -14.61 17.64 5.79
N THR A 60 -13.67 17.10 5.02
CA THR A 60 -13.33 15.68 5.04
C THR A 60 -11.86 15.51 5.40
N ALA A 61 -11.59 14.68 6.40
CA ALA A 61 -10.22 14.35 6.80
C ALA A 61 -9.64 13.28 5.87
N VAL A 62 -8.51 13.58 5.24
CA VAL A 62 -7.80 12.70 4.30
C VAL A 62 -6.37 12.48 4.79
N THR A 63 -5.96 11.22 4.90
CA THR A 63 -4.60 10.84 5.33
C THR A 63 -3.69 10.60 4.13
N HIS A 64 -4.18 9.88 3.13
CA HIS A 64 -3.41 9.53 1.94
C HIS A 64 -4.29 9.22 0.74
N VAL A 65 -3.70 9.33 -0.46
CA VAL A 65 -4.26 8.81 -1.71
C VAL A 65 -3.47 7.57 -2.10
N SER A 66 -4.12 6.55 -2.64
CA SER A 66 -3.42 5.40 -3.24
C SER A 66 -3.79 5.29 -4.70
N ILE A 67 -2.80 5.01 -5.55
CA ILE A 67 -2.98 4.89 -7.00
C ILE A 67 -2.34 3.59 -7.46
N TYR A 68 -3.06 2.78 -8.22
CA TYR A 68 -2.53 1.58 -8.82
C TYR A 68 -1.96 1.88 -10.21
N LEU A 69 -0.67 1.61 -10.38
CA LEU A 69 0.09 1.84 -11.61
C LEU A 69 0.75 0.53 -12.06
N ASP A 70 0.82 0.30 -13.38
CA ASP A 70 1.44 -0.88 -13.97
C ASP A 70 2.18 -0.53 -15.26
N ILE A 71 3.49 -0.28 -15.16
CA ILE A 71 4.30 0.10 -16.32
C ILE A 71 4.41 -0.99 -17.37
N LEU A 72 4.40 -2.27 -16.99
CA LEU A 72 4.50 -3.36 -17.95
C LEU A 72 3.27 -3.45 -18.84
N ARG A 73 2.12 -2.97 -18.36
CA ARG A 73 0.87 -2.93 -19.13
C ARG A 73 0.65 -1.58 -19.81
N ASP A 74 1.08 -0.50 -19.20
CA ASP A 74 0.72 0.86 -19.61
C ASP A 74 1.86 1.62 -20.32
N ASP A 75 3.12 1.16 -20.20
CA ASP A 75 4.30 1.71 -20.87
C ASP A 75 4.34 3.25 -20.81
N SER A 76 4.27 3.95 -21.95
CA SER A 76 4.30 5.43 -21.99
C SER A 76 3.10 6.12 -21.32
N TYR A 77 2.00 5.41 -21.04
CA TYR A 77 0.83 5.98 -20.35
C TYR A 77 0.99 6.02 -18.83
N THR A 78 2.05 5.42 -18.27
CA THR A 78 2.24 5.35 -16.82
C THR A 78 2.69 6.71 -16.25
N PRO A 79 1.96 7.30 -15.28
CA PRO A 79 2.41 8.48 -14.54
C PRO A 79 3.79 8.30 -13.89
N THR A 80 4.66 9.31 -14.04
CA THR A 80 5.96 9.37 -13.36
C THR A 80 6.08 10.57 -12.43
N ARG A 81 5.31 11.64 -12.68
CA ARG A 81 5.32 12.87 -11.88
C ARG A 81 3.90 13.21 -11.46
N ILE A 82 3.60 13.01 -10.18
CA ILE A 82 2.27 13.26 -9.64
C ILE A 82 2.35 14.35 -8.56
N LEU A 83 1.42 15.30 -8.65
CA LEU A 83 1.22 16.36 -7.67
C LEU A 83 -0.19 16.27 -7.10
N VAL A 84 -0.30 16.09 -5.80
CA VAL A 84 -1.55 16.20 -5.06
C VAL A 84 -1.68 17.62 -4.52
N LYS A 85 -2.79 18.27 -4.86
CA LYS A 85 -3.20 19.57 -4.33
C LYS A 85 -4.44 19.42 -3.47
N ALA A 86 -4.62 20.32 -2.50
CA ALA A 86 -5.82 20.36 -1.68
C ALA A 86 -6.23 21.78 -1.33
N GLY A 87 -7.53 21.98 -1.10
CA GLY A 87 -8.08 23.29 -0.77
C GLY A 87 -9.46 23.22 -0.13
N THR A 88 -9.98 24.40 0.19
CA THR A 88 -11.37 24.58 0.65
C THR A 88 -12.32 24.93 -0.50
N HIS A 89 -11.77 25.39 -1.62
CA HIS A 89 -12.47 25.78 -2.83
C HIS A 89 -11.64 25.39 -4.08
N PRO A 90 -12.25 25.14 -5.25
CA PRO A 90 -11.48 24.83 -6.46
C PRO A 90 -10.48 25.90 -6.92
N TYR A 91 -10.59 27.13 -6.41
CA TYR A 91 -9.71 28.26 -6.76
C TYR A 91 -8.63 28.54 -5.71
N ASP A 92 -8.63 27.82 -4.58
CA ASP A 92 -7.65 27.99 -3.51
C ASP A 92 -6.79 26.74 -3.28
N VAL A 93 -6.84 25.77 -4.19
CA VAL A 93 -6.07 24.53 -4.07
C VAL A 93 -4.57 24.83 -4.06
N MET A 94 -3.88 24.32 -3.04
CA MET A 94 -2.44 24.46 -2.85
C MET A 94 -1.74 23.12 -3.00
N ASP A 95 -0.48 23.14 -3.39
CA ASP A 95 0.35 21.95 -3.49
C ASP A 95 0.58 21.33 -2.11
N VAL A 96 0.25 20.04 -1.97
CA VAL A 96 0.37 19.30 -0.70
C VAL A 96 1.46 18.24 -0.78
N ARG A 97 1.50 17.50 -1.89
CA ARG A 97 2.46 16.40 -2.05
C ARG A 97 2.86 16.24 -3.51
N TYR A 98 4.12 16.49 -3.80
CA TYR A 98 4.75 16.11 -5.05
C TYR A 98 5.48 14.78 -4.86
N ARG A 99 5.37 13.85 -5.80
CA ARG A 99 6.11 12.59 -5.79
C ARG A 99 6.58 12.23 -7.19
N TYR A 100 7.85 11.87 -7.30
CA TYR A 100 8.35 11.16 -8.46
C TYR A 100 8.11 9.65 -8.24
N VAL A 101 7.48 9.00 -9.22
CA VAL A 101 7.35 7.54 -9.24
C VAL A 101 8.62 7.02 -9.91
N HIS A 102 9.62 6.69 -9.09
CA HIS A 102 10.87 6.14 -9.58
C HIS A 102 10.59 4.77 -10.24
N LEU A 103 10.90 4.69 -11.53
CA LEU A 103 10.79 3.45 -12.32
C LEU A 103 11.87 2.41 -11.96
N SER A 104 12.74 2.80 -11.04
CA SER A 104 13.83 2.01 -10.50
C SER A 104 13.92 2.34 -9.01
N ASP A 105 13.06 1.75 -8.19
CA ASP A 105 13.33 1.61 -6.75
C ASP A 105 14.52 0.63 -6.62
N ILE A 106 15.72 1.15 -6.89
CA ILE A 106 16.99 0.42 -6.91
C ILE A 106 17.32 0.04 -5.47
N GLY A 107 17.20 -1.26 -5.20
CA GLY A 107 17.55 -1.87 -3.92
C GLY A 107 17.21 -3.36 -3.84
N ARG A 108 16.39 -3.85 -4.77
CA ARG A 108 16.21 -5.28 -5.06
C ARG A 108 16.28 -5.45 -6.56
N GLU A 109 17.12 -6.37 -7.03
CA GLU A 109 17.28 -6.69 -8.44
C GLU A 109 15.90 -6.79 -9.14
N PHE A 110 15.69 -5.96 -10.16
CA PHE A 110 14.62 -6.12 -11.17
C PHE A 110 13.18 -6.27 -10.64
N GLN A 111 12.56 -5.19 -10.15
CA GLN A 111 11.10 -5.10 -10.19
C GLN A 111 10.65 -3.71 -10.65
N GLU A 112 10.14 -3.67 -11.87
CA GLU A 112 9.47 -2.52 -12.44
C GLU A 112 8.22 -2.14 -11.60
N PRO A 113 7.81 -0.87 -11.58
CA PRO A 113 6.71 -0.38 -10.74
C PRO A 113 5.36 -0.98 -11.13
N GLN A 114 5.02 -2.11 -10.52
CA GLN A 114 3.69 -2.70 -10.56
C GLN A 114 3.06 -2.70 -9.17
N GLY A 115 1.96 -1.98 -9.01
CA GLY A 115 1.14 -2.04 -7.80
C GLY A 115 0.73 -0.68 -7.25
N TRP A 116 0.48 -0.67 -5.94
CA TRP A 116 -0.07 0.47 -5.22
C TRP A 116 1.01 1.48 -4.81
N TYR A 117 0.79 2.74 -5.21
CA TYR A 117 1.56 3.90 -4.80
C TYR A 117 0.76 4.72 -3.81
N HIS A 118 1.27 4.85 -2.58
CA HIS A 118 0.63 5.62 -1.51
C HIS A 118 1.24 7.02 -1.40
N PHE A 119 0.40 8.05 -1.36
CA PHE A 119 0.77 9.47 -1.27
C PHE A 119 0.26 10.00 0.06
N VAL A 120 1.14 10.00 1.07
CA VAL A 120 0.80 10.51 2.41
C VAL A 120 0.70 12.04 2.38
N LEU A 121 -0.41 12.57 2.89
CA LEU A 121 -0.73 14.00 2.80
C LEU A 121 -0.46 14.77 4.10
N SER A 122 0.15 14.13 5.11
CA SER A 122 0.39 14.77 6.41
C SER A 122 1.25 16.04 6.28
N THR A 123 0.84 17.09 6.99
CA THR A 123 1.50 18.40 7.06
C THR A 123 2.78 18.42 7.88
N THR A 124 3.04 17.38 8.68
CA THR A 124 4.22 17.31 9.56
C THR A 124 5.55 17.06 8.85
N HIS A 125 5.54 16.77 7.54
CA HIS A 125 6.75 16.39 6.80
C HIS A 125 6.96 17.33 5.62
N GLU A 126 7.30 18.59 5.90
CA GLU A 126 7.68 19.57 4.87
C GLU A 126 9.04 19.25 4.21
N HIS A 127 9.86 18.34 4.75
CA HIS A 127 11.19 18.03 4.18
C HIS A 127 11.67 16.60 4.48
N VAL A 128 11.00 15.58 3.95
CA VAL A 128 11.52 14.20 4.04
C VAL A 128 11.69 13.62 2.63
N LEU A 129 12.92 13.21 2.33
CA LEU A 129 13.30 12.54 1.08
C LEU A 129 12.61 11.17 0.98
N GLU A 130 12.37 10.74 -0.26
CA GLU A 130 11.42 9.70 -0.70
C GLU A 130 11.54 8.31 -0.03
N GLU A 131 12.66 8.00 0.63
CA GLU A 131 12.94 6.68 1.21
C GLU A 131 12.33 6.46 2.61
N ASP A 132 12.07 7.52 3.38
CA ASP A 132 11.66 7.39 4.79
C ASP A 132 10.13 7.21 4.96
N ASP A 133 9.30 7.68 4.02
CA ASP A 133 7.82 7.64 4.12
C ASP A 133 7.27 6.21 4.18
N ALA A 134 7.85 5.26 3.44
CA ALA A 134 7.39 3.86 3.42
C ALA A 134 7.79 3.07 4.68
N LEU A 135 8.85 3.50 5.37
CA LEU A 135 9.29 2.95 6.65
C LEU A 135 8.54 3.61 7.81
N GLU A 136 8.24 4.90 7.72
CA GLU A 136 7.47 5.64 8.71
C GLU A 136 5.98 5.29 8.68
N TYR A 137 5.39 5.04 7.50
CA TYR A 137 4.05 4.43 7.35
C TYR A 137 3.91 3.11 8.12
N ARG A 138 5.00 2.32 8.19
CA ARG A 138 5.02 1.05 8.94
C ARG A 138 5.29 1.23 10.43
N ARG A 139 5.79 2.38 10.88
CA ARG A 139 6.18 2.66 12.28
C ARG A 139 5.19 3.56 13.03
N SER A 140 4.52 4.48 12.34
CA SER A 140 3.59 5.41 12.98
C SER A 140 2.21 4.77 13.15
N GLU A 141 1.75 4.67 14.41
CA GLU A 141 0.41 4.16 14.73
C GLU A 141 -0.72 5.12 14.32
N LYS A 142 -0.40 6.35 13.89
CA LYS A 142 -1.41 7.37 13.54
C LYS A 142 -0.89 8.30 12.44
N LEU A 143 -1.37 8.10 11.21
CA LEU A 143 -1.16 9.06 10.12
C LEU A 143 -1.90 10.37 10.43
N GLY A 144 -1.20 11.48 10.27
CA GLY A 144 -1.83 12.81 10.25
C GLY A 144 -2.79 12.92 9.07
N ALA A 145 -3.90 13.62 9.26
CA ALA A 145 -4.88 13.89 8.22
C ALA A 145 -4.95 15.39 7.93
N ILE A 146 -5.12 15.74 6.65
CA ILE A 146 -5.50 17.09 6.24
C ILE A 146 -7.02 17.18 6.11
N GLU A 147 -7.57 18.34 6.43
CA GLU A 147 -9.00 18.60 6.26
C GLU A 147 -9.22 19.35 4.95
N VAL A 148 -10.04 18.78 4.06
CA VAL A 148 -10.20 19.28 2.69
C VAL A 148 -11.68 19.32 2.28
N PHE A 149 -12.00 20.23 1.37
CA PHE A 149 -13.24 20.16 0.56
C PHE A 149 -12.93 19.80 -0.89
N VAL A 150 -11.72 20.12 -1.36
CA VAL A 150 -11.27 19.80 -2.71
C VAL A 150 -9.92 19.10 -2.63
N LEU A 151 -9.81 17.97 -3.32
CA LEU A 151 -8.56 17.25 -3.54
C LEU A 151 -8.34 17.11 -5.04
N GLN A 152 -7.16 17.48 -5.53
CA GLN A 152 -6.83 17.40 -6.95
C GLN A 152 -5.53 16.64 -7.16
N ILE A 153 -5.61 15.53 -7.89
CA ILE A 153 -4.47 14.73 -8.31
C ILE A 153 -4.09 15.17 -9.72
N CYS A 154 -2.87 15.67 -9.90
CA CYS A 154 -2.34 16.16 -11.16
C CYS A 154 -1.23 15.23 -11.65
N VAL A 155 -1.42 14.61 -12.82
CA VAL A 155 -0.37 13.93 -13.56
C VAL A 155 0.37 14.96 -14.41
N LEU A 156 1.59 15.27 -14.00
CA LEU A 156 2.45 16.30 -14.61
C LEU A 156 3.39 15.73 -15.69
N GLY A 157 3.52 14.41 -15.74
CA GLY A 157 4.35 13.72 -16.71
C GLY A 157 4.21 12.21 -16.60
N ASN A 158 4.45 11.53 -17.72
CA ASN A 158 4.39 10.09 -17.84
C ASN A 158 5.75 9.50 -18.24
N HIS A 159 5.85 8.17 -18.21
CA HIS A 159 7.00 7.45 -18.75
C HIS A 159 7.17 7.74 -20.25
N LEU A 160 8.41 7.76 -20.72
CA LEU A 160 8.78 8.09 -22.12
C LEU A 160 8.12 9.37 -22.67
N ASN A 161 7.77 10.33 -21.79
CA ASN A 161 7.01 11.53 -22.14
C ASN A 161 5.69 11.24 -22.87
N GLY A 162 5.01 10.14 -22.54
CA GLY A 162 3.72 9.80 -23.13
C GLY A 162 2.70 10.91 -22.93
N LYS A 163 1.89 11.13 -23.97
CA LYS A 163 0.93 12.25 -24.04
C LYS A 163 -0.19 12.09 -23.02
N ASP A 164 -0.90 10.96 -23.08
CA ASP A 164 -2.08 10.64 -22.27
C ASP A 164 -1.70 9.69 -21.13
N THR A 165 -2.58 9.51 -20.13
CA THR A 165 -2.26 8.76 -18.91
C THR A 165 -3.25 7.63 -18.64
N HIS A 166 -2.77 6.53 -18.05
CA HIS A 166 -3.57 5.43 -17.52
C HIS A 166 -3.49 5.41 -16.00
N ILE A 167 -4.66 5.39 -15.35
CA ILE A 167 -4.78 5.05 -13.93
C ILE A 167 -5.82 3.95 -13.80
N ARG A 168 -5.40 2.79 -13.30
CA ARG A 168 -6.25 1.60 -13.17
C ARG A 168 -7.16 1.67 -11.95
N CYS A 169 -6.65 2.23 -10.87
CA CYS A 169 -7.43 2.49 -9.67
C CYS A 169 -6.83 3.67 -8.92
N LEU A 170 -7.68 4.55 -8.40
CA LEU A 170 -7.31 5.57 -7.42
C LEU A 170 -8.22 5.34 -6.22
N LYS A 171 -7.70 5.46 -4.99
CA LYS A 171 -8.44 5.38 -3.73
C LYS A 171 -8.05 6.53 -2.80
N VAL A 172 -9.00 7.05 -2.03
CA VAL A 172 -8.75 8.13 -1.06
C VAL A 172 -9.09 7.63 0.34
N PHE A 173 -8.21 7.92 1.29
CA PHE A 173 -8.29 7.35 2.64
C PHE A 173 -8.36 8.44 3.69
N GLY A 174 -9.17 8.20 4.72
CA GLY A 174 -9.30 9.05 5.90
C GLY A 174 -8.66 8.43 7.14
N PRO A 175 -8.69 9.13 8.29
CA PRO A 175 -8.33 8.54 9.57
C PRO A 175 -9.35 7.44 9.94
N PRO A 176 -8.93 6.39 10.68
CA PRO A 176 -9.86 5.36 11.15
C PRO A 176 -10.97 5.96 11.99
N THR A 177 -12.23 5.58 11.73
CA THR A 177 -13.37 6.01 12.57
C THR A 177 -13.19 5.50 14.00
N PRO A 178 -13.24 6.37 15.02
CA PRO A 178 -13.20 5.94 16.42
C PRO A 178 -14.45 5.11 16.75
N GLY A 179 -14.34 3.78 16.75
CA GLY A 179 -15.44 2.89 17.15
C GLY A 179 -15.44 1.48 16.56
N LEU A 180 -14.84 1.27 15.38
CA LEU A 180 -14.84 -0.04 14.69
C LEU A 180 -13.64 -0.94 15.01
N GLN A 181 -12.63 -0.43 15.73
CA GLN A 181 -11.32 -1.11 15.88
C GLN A 181 -11.22 -2.12 17.04
N ARG A 182 -12.20 -2.26 17.94
CA ARG A 182 -11.94 -2.91 19.24
C ARG A 182 -12.14 -4.42 19.34
N GLN A 183 -12.65 -5.12 18.32
CA GLN A 183 -12.95 -6.56 18.46
C GLN A 183 -12.12 -7.52 17.58
N ASN A 184 -11.59 -7.10 16.43
CA ASN A 184 -10.90 -8.02 15.50
C ASN A 184 -9.37 -7.89 15.45
N MET A 185 -8.79 -6.87 16.10
CA MET A 185 -7.37 -6.53 15.94
C MET A 185 -6.42 -7.30 16.88
N THR A 186 -6.88 -7.73 18.05
CA THR A 186 -6.02 -8.36 19.08
C THR A 186 -5.60 -9.79 18.75
N GLN A 187 -6.39 -10.56 18.00
CA GLN A 187 -6.04 -11.95 17.66
C GLN A 187 -5.20 -12.05 16.38
N SER A 188 -5.53 -11.31 15.31
CA SER A 188 -4.84 -11.45 14.02
C SER A 188 -3.47 -10.76 13.98
N VAL A 189 -3.30 -9.62 14.66
CA VAL A 189 -2.03 -8.89 14.73
C VAL A 189 -1.01 -9.63 15.60
N SER A 190 -1.46 -10.28 16.68
CA SER A 190 -0.63 -11.09 17.57
C SER A 190 -0.03 -12.31 16.84
N GLN A 191 -0.84 -13.03 16.06
CA GLN A 191 -0.38 -14.16 15.24
C GLN A 191 0.55 -13.72 14.11
N CYS A 192 0.26 -12.61 13.43
CA CYS A 192 1.10 -12.10 12.34
C CYS A 192 2.47 -11.62 12.84
N THR A 193 2.52 -11.01 14.02
CA THR A 193 3.77 -10.51 14.62
C THR A 193 4.64 -11.66 15.13
N MET A 194 4.04 -12.70 15.71
CA MET A 194 4.75 -13.92 16.13
C MET A 194 5.32 -14.70 14.95
N ALA A 195 4.53 -14.93 13.89
CA ALA A 195 4.99 -15.63 12.69
C ALA A 195 6.19 -14.93 12.01
N LYS A 196 6.15 -13.59 11.93
CA LYS A 196 7.27 -12.80 11.37
C LYS A 196 8.55 -12.88 12.22
N ARG A 197 8.43 -12.92 13.55
CA ARG A 197 9.59 -13.11 14.44
C ARG A 197 10.20 -14.49 14.28
N LEU A 198 9.37 -15.53 14.19
CA LEU A 198 9.81 -16.91 14.02
C LEU A 198 10.51 -17.14 12.68
N VAL A 199 9.99 -16.55 11.58
CA VAL A 199 10.67 -16.59 10.28
C VAL A 199 12.03 -15.89 10.36
N LYS A 200 12.10 -14.69 10.96
CA LYS A 200 13.37 -13.97 11.13
C LYS A 200 14.39 -14.75 11.95
N GLN A 201 13.96 -15.44 13.01
CA GLN A 201 14.82 -16.32 13.80
C GLN A 201 15.24 -17.56 13.01
N GLY A 202 14.32 -18.18 12.26
CA GLY A 202 14.62 -19.33 11.41
C GLY A 202 15.66 -19.03 10.34
N MET A 203 15.64 -17.83 9.77
CA MET A 203 16.63 -17.37 8.78
C MET A 203 18.04 -17.21 9.35
N GLN A 204 18.18 -17.09 10.67
CA GLN A 204 19.49 -17.00 11.34
C GLN A 204 20.10 -18.38 11.63
N THR A 205 19.38 -19.47 11.37
CA THR A 205 19.87 -20.83 11.66
C THR A 205 20.79 -21.35 10.56
N GLU A 206 21.76 -22.20 10.92
CA GLU A 206 22.59 -22.89 9.92
C GLU A 206 21.76 -23.78 8.98
N ALA A 207 20.66 -24.36 9.47
CA ALA A 207 19.77 -25.19 8.67
C ALA A 207 19.16 -24.40 7.50
N PHE A 208 18.79 -23.14 7.73
CA PHE A 208 18.31 -22.25 6.68
C PHE A 208 19.41 -21.93 5.66
N HIS A 209 20.63 -21.58 6.11
CA HIS A 209 21.75 -21.31 5.19
C HIS A 209 22.09 -22.52 4.31
N ARG A 210 22.10 -23.74 4.87
CA ARG A 210 22.26 -24.98 4.08
C ARG A 210 21.11 -25.24 3.11
N GLN A 211 19.91 -24.75 3.42
CA GLN A 211 18.76 -24.84 2.53
C GLN A 211 18.87 -23.83 1.39
N VAL A 212 19.35 -22.61 1.67
CA VAL A 212 19.64 -21.58 0.66
C VAL A 212 20.65 -22.10 -0.37
N GLU A 213 21.72 -22.75 0.06
CA GLU A 213 22.73 -23.35 -0.83
C GLU A 213 22.14 -24.45 -1.75
N ARG A 214 21.13 -25.19 -1.27
CA ARG A 214 20.51 -26.29 -2.03
C ARG A 214 19.43 -25.85 -3.00
N VAL A 215 18.55 -24.94 -2.60
CA VAL A 215 17.33 -24.60 -3.36
C VAL A 215 17.26 -23.14 -3.82
N GLY A 216 18.23 -22.33 -3.44
CA GLY A 216 18.23 -20.88 -3.65
C GLY A 216 17.42 -20.14 -2.59
N TYR A 217 17.83 -18.90 -2.32
CA TYR A 217 17.34 -18.09 -1.20
C TYR A 217 15.81 -17.94 -1.19
N HIS A 218 15.22 -17.59 -2.32
CA HIS A 218 13.78 -17.37 -2.44
C HIS A 218 12.96 -18.63 -2.10
N ARG A 219 13.37 -19.80 -2.59
CA ARG A 219 12.70 -21.07 -2.31
C ARG A 219 12.86 -21.46 -0.85
N ALA A 220 14.03 -21.24 -0.26
CA ALA A 220 14.28 -21.49 1.16
C ALA A 220 13.42 -20.60 2.07
N VAL A 221 13.27 -19.30 1.76
CA VAL A 221 12.39 -18.37 2.51
C VAL A 221 10.94 -18.81 2.41
N THR A 222 10.47 -19.11 1.20
CA THR A 222 9.07 -19.52 0.98
C THR A 222 8.74 -20.82 1.74
N GLN A 223 9.68 -21.77 1.80
CA GLN A 223 9.53 -22.99 2.58
C GLN A 223 9.49 -22.70 4.08
N LEU A 224 10.40 -21.86 4.58
CA LEU A 224 10.42 -21.46 5.99
C LEU A 224 9.12 -20.75 6.40
N GLU A 225 8.60 -19.84 5.57
CA GLU A 225 7.33 -19.16 5.81
C GLU A 225 6.16 -20.14 5.93
N ARG A 226 6.09 -21.16 5.06
CA ARG A 226 5.03 -22.19 5.14
C ARG A 226 5.14 -23.01 6.43
N ILE A 227 6.35 -23.41 6.81
CA ILE A 227 6.57 -24.22 8.02
C ILE A 227 6.18 -23.40 9.27
N MET A 228 6.53 -22.11 9.32
CA MET A 228 6.22 -21.23 10.44
C MET A 228 4.73 -20.85 10.52
N GLN A 229 4.03 -20.78 9.37
CA GLN A 229 2.58 -20.58 9.32
C GLN A 229 1.80 -21.81 9.81
N GLN A 230 2.23 -23.02 9.45
CA GLN A 230 1.60 -24.27 9.89
C GLN A 230 1.77 -24.54 11.39
N SER A 231 2.94 -24.19 11.95
CA SER A 231 3.22 -24.34 13.38
C SER A 231 2.47 -23.31 14.25
N SER A 232 2.12 -22.15 13.69
CA SER A 232 1.28 -21.14 14.37
C SER A 232 -0.20 -21.52 14.44
N GLN A 233 -0.69 -22.42 13.56
CA GLN A 233 -2.08 -22.89 13.52
C GLN A 233 -2.37 -24.06 14.48
N ASN A 234 -1.35 -24.75 14.99
CA ASN A 234 -1.48 -25.95 15.81
C ASN A 234 -1.26 -25.75 17.32
N MET A 235 -1.33 -24.50 17.83
CA MET A 235 -1.30 -24.24 19.28
C MET A 235 -2.72 -24.39 19.85
N PRO A 236 -3.01 -25.38 20.73
CA PRO A 236 -4.28 -25.41 21.44
C PRO A 236 -4.33 -24.23 22.41
N ASP A 237 -5.50 -23.60 22.49
CA ASP A 237 -5.79 -22.46 23.36
C ASP A 237 -5.72 -22.93 24.83
N GLN A 238 -4.55 -22.79 25.45
CA GLN A 238 -4.38 -23.03 26.88
C GLN A 238 -3.83 -21.78 27.57
N ALA A 239 -4.59 -21.33 28.57
CA ALA A 239 -4.26 -20.24 29.48
C ALA A 239 -2.83 -20.36 30.04
N PRO A 240 -2.14 -19.24 30.31
CA PRO A 240 -0.71 -19.24 30.58
C PRO A 240 -0.39 -19.93 31.91
N ARG A 241 0.38 -21.02 31.84
CA ARG A 241 1.17 -21.52 32.98
C ARG A 241 2.62 -21.03 32.86
N PRO A 242 3.32 -20.81 33.98
CA PRO A 242 4.62 -20.17 33.98
C PRO A 242 5.68 -21.01 33.26
N ALA A 243 6.60 -20.29 32.66
CA ALA A 243 7.60 -20.71 31.69
C ALA A 243 8.45 -21.92 32.13
N GLN A 244 8.58 -22.91 31.24
CA GLN A 244 9.83 -23.52 30.77
C GLN A 244 9.54 -24.70 29.82
N SER A 245 10.38 -24.88 28.79
CA SER A 245 10.57 -26.08 27.92
C SER A 245 9.88 -26.24 26.55
N SER A 246 9.09 -25.30 26.01
CA SER A 246 8.44 -25.52 24.69
C SER A 246 9.27 -25.13 23.45
N VAL A 247 10.26 -24.24 23.59
CA VAL A 247 11.01 -23.69 22.44
C VAL A 247 12.04 -24.69 21.87
N GLU A 248 12.67 -25.51 22.70
CA GLU A 248 13.69 -26.48 22.26
C GLU A 248 13.13 -27.61 21.40
N ARG A 249 11.88 -28.05 21.64
CA ARG A 249 11.27 -29.13 20.86
C ARG A 249 10.97 -28.72 19.42
N SER A 250 10.62 -27.45 19.20
CA SER A 250 10.30 -26.94 17.86
C SER A 250 11.55 -26.76 17.00
N LEU A 251 12.68 -26.37 17.60
CA LEU A 251 13.97 -26.24 16.90
C LEU A 251 14.59 -27.60 16.55
N MET A 252 14.42 -28.63 17.39
CA MET A 252 14.87 -30.00 17.08
C MET A 252 14.12 -30.61 15.88
N SER A 253 12.82 -30.32 15.75
CA SER A 253 11.96 -30.76 14.64
C SER A 253 12.39 -30.17 13.28
N LEU A 254 12.85 -28.92 13.24
CA LEU A 254 13.34 -28.28 12.01
C LEU A 254 14.57 -28.98 11.42
N SER A 255 15.39 -29.64 12.24
CA SER A 255 16.59 -30.35 11.78
C SER A 255 16.27 -31.64 11.01
N GLN A 256 15.09 -32.23 11.22
CA GLN A 256 14.69 -33.48 10.57
C GLN A 256 13.96 -33.24 9.24
N THR A 257 13.21 -32.16 9.12
CA THR A 257 12.45 -31.82 7.89
C THR A 257 13.33 -31.18 6.81
N LEU A 258 14.49 -30.63 7.17
CA LEU A 258 15.44 -29.98 6.26
C LEU A 258 16.65 -30.87 5.87
N ARG A 259 16.58 -32.20 6.07
CA ARG A 259 17.56 -33.11 5.48
C ARG A 259 17.25 -33.39 4.03
#